data_AF-A0A2C9C2X1-F1
#
_entry.id   AF-A0A2C9C2X1-F1
#
_cell.length_a   1.000
_cell.length_b   1.000
_cell.length_c   1.000
_cell.angle_alpha   90.00
_cell.angle_beta   90.00
_cell.angle_gamma   90.00
#
_symmetry.space_group_name_H-M   'P 1'
#
loop_
_entity.id
_entity.type
_entity.pdbx_description
1 polymer ?
#
loop_
_entity_poly.entity_id
_entity_poly.type
_entity_poly.pdbx_seq_one_letter_code
_entity_poly.pdbx_strand_id
1 'polypeptide(L)'
;MFKVPRKLPISAISTFSTTGSISAQQQPRVFPLQHLNENEKKLVEKVKNFAQSSVKPLVREMDRDARINKQLLKKAFDLKLMGLKIDPKYGGSGVSFFELVLAVEELSKIDPAIALIMHLQNALVAPLIEEFGNEELKEKYLKKLCKDSVGAFALSEVVSGSDAFAMQTVAKKDGDHFILNGSKWGISNAPIADFFLVLANADPEKGYRGVTCFIVDRDHEGVVLGEQDDNLGMRAGTIAQVHLNSVRVPKTSIVGEYGKGSSTPNCKNSNGN
;
A
#
# COMPACT_ATOMS: atom_id res chain seq x y z
N MET A 1 -30.54 70.89 -6.89
CA MET A 1 -31.48 70.85 -8.04
C MET A 1 -31.62 69.36 -8.42
N PHE A 2 -32.81 68.79 -8.16
CA PHE A 2 -33.45 67.57 -8.71
C PHE A 2 -32.71 66.21 -8.67
N LYS A 3 -33.14 65.20 -7.89
CA LYS A 3 -34.36 64.33 -7.89
C LYS A 3 -34.27 63.11 -8.83
N VAL A 4 -34.39 61.92 -8.23
CA VAL A 4 -34.49 60.57 -8.82
C VAL A 4 -35.83 60.35 -9.55
N PRO A 5 -35.86 59.55 -10.64
CA PRO A 5 -36.87 58.49 -10.80
C PRO A 5 -36.29 57.18 -11.42
N ARG A 6 -36.57 55.99 -10.87
CA ARG A 6 -37.72 55.04 -11.05
C ARG A 6 -37.56 54.02 -12.19
N LYS A 7 -37.94 52.77 -11.85
CA LYS A 7 -37.97 51.52 -12.63
C LYS A 7 -39.04 51.47 -13.74
N LEU A 8 -38.68 50.71 -14.80
CA LEU A 8 -39.45 49.79 -15.69
C LEU A 8 -40.44 50.39 -16.72
N PRO A 9 -40.54 49.78 -17.92
CA PRO A 9 -41.47 48.64 -18.09
C PRO A 9 -40.91 47.42 -18.84
N ILE A 10 -41.60 46.32 -18.58
CA ILE A 10 -41.54 45.00 -19.22
C ILE A 10 -42.28 45.09 -20.56
N SER A 11 -41.63 44.77 -21.69
CA SER A 11 -42.21 43.98 -22.80
C SER A 11 -41.21 43.81 -23.95
N ALA A 12 -40.97 42.55 -24.34
CA ALA A 12 -40.80 42.12 -25.73
C ALA A 12 -40.77 40.60 -25.73
N ILE A 13 -41.90 40.00 -26.12
CA ILE A 13 -42.00 38.59 -26.47
C ILE A 13 -41.24 38.40 -27.79
N SER A 14 -40.26 37.51 -27.80
CA SER A 14 -39.72 36.92 -29.02
C SER A 14 -39.78 35.40 -28.86
N THR A 15 -40.75 34.79 -29.54
CA THR A 15 -40.91 33.35 -29.70
C THR A 15 -39.74 32.80 -30.51
N PHE A 16 -38.79 32.14 -29.84
CA PHE A 16 -37.82 31.29 -30.50
C PHE A 16 -38.35 29.85 -30.60
N SER A 17 -38.58 29.45 -31.84
CA SER A 17 -38.94 28.09 -32.26
C SER A 17 -37.89 27.09 -31.76
N THR A 18 -38.31 26.16 -30.90
CA THR A 18 -37.48 25.03 -30.46
C THR A 18 -37.82 23.80 -31.30
N THR A 19 -37.22 23.72 -32.47
CA THR A 19 -37.09 22.45 -33.22
C THR A 19 -35.63 22.17 -33.49
N GLY A 20 -34.85 22.11 -32.41
CA GLY A 20 -33.58 21.38 -32.39
C GLY A 20 -33.86 20.00 -31.81
N SER A 21 -33.82 18.97 -32.64
CA SER A 21 -33.83 17.58 -32.20
C SER A 21 -32.60 17.33 -31.33
N ILE A 22 -32.80 17.33 -30.01
CA ILE A 22 -31.81 16.83 -29.07
C ILE A 22 -31.70 15.33 -29.34
N SER A 23 -30.64 14.93 -30.04
CA SER A 23 -30.17 13.55 -30.05
C SER A 23 -30.10 13.09 -28.60
N ALA A 24 -30.93 12.11 -28.24
CA ALA A 24 -30.95 11.52 -26.91
C ALA A 24 -29.60 10.85 -26.63
N GLN A 25 -28.63 11.62 -26.17
CA GLN A 25 -27.46 11.10 -25.48
C GLN A 25 -28.02 10.35 -24.27
N GLN A 26 -27.96 9.02 -24.32
CA GLN A 26 -28.34 8.18 -23.18
C GLN A 26 -27.58 8.69 -21.97
N GLN A 27 -28.31 9.20 -20.96
CA GLN A 27 -27.69 9.55 -19.70
C GLN A 27 -26.96 8.30 -19.17
N PRO A 28 -25.72 8.44 -18.68
CA PRO A 28 -25.00 7.30 -18.13
C PRO A 28 -25.86 6.66 -17.05
N ARG A 29 -26.13 5.36 -17.17
CA ARG A 29 -26.88 4.62 -16.15
C ARG A 29 -26.06 4.66 -14.86
N VAL A 30 -26.55 5.42 -13.89
CA VAL A 30 -25.95 5.47 -12.55
C VAL A 30 -26.47 4.26 -11.79
N PHE A 31 -25.58 3.31 -11.52
CA PHE A 31 -25.86 2.21 -10.62
C PHE A 31 -25.45 2.56 -9.19
N PRO A 32 -26.09 1.98 -8.16
CA PRO A 32 -25.60 2.06 -6.79
C PRO A 32 -24.17 1.47 -6.70
N LEU A 33 -23.34 1.98 -5.77
CA LEU A 33 -21.95 1.51 -5.60
C LEU A 33 -21.84 0.01 -5.27
N GLN A 34 -22.89 -0.57 -4.69
CA GLN A 34 -23.00 -2.00 -4.41
C GLN A 34 -23.36 -2.86 -5.64
N HIS A 35 -23.60 -2.25 -6.80
CA HIS A 35 -23.83 -2.99 -8.03
C HIS A 35 -22.49 -3.50 -8.58
N LEU A 36 -22.18 -4.74 -8.22
CA LEU A 36 -20.94 -5.39 -8.66
C LEU A 36 -21.10 -6.02 -10.03
N ASN A 37 -20.04 -5.94 -10.84
CA ASN A 37 -19.91 -6.72 -12.07
C ASN A 37 -19.60 -8.20 -11.77
N GLU A 38 -19.61 -9.04 -12.81
CA GLU A 38 -19.41 -10.48 -12.63
C GLU A 38 -18.01 -10.88 -12.15
N ASN A 39 -16.96 -10.12 -12.50
CA ASN A 39 -15.60 -10.39 -12.02
C ASN A 39 -15.47 -10.02 -10.54
N GLU A 40 -16.02 -8.88 -10.14
CA GLU A 40 -16.08 -8.44 -8.75
C GLU A 40 -16.84 -9.44 -7.87
N LYS A 41 -18.01 -9.93 -8.32
CA LYS A 41 -18.78 -10.96 -7.60
C LYS A 41 -17.98 -12.26 -7.44
N LYS A 42 -17.31 -12.73 -8.50
CA LYS A 42 -16.48 -13.94 -8.46
C LYS A 42 -15.31 -13.79 -7.49
N LEU A 43 -14.68 -12.62 -7.46
CA LEU A 43 -13.59 -12.34 -6.52
C LEU A 43 -14.11 -12.36 -5.08
N VAL A 44 -15.23 -11.69 -4.80
CA VAL A 44 -15.86 -11.69 -3.47
C VAL A 44 -16.18 -13.12 -3.05
N GLU A 45 -16.81 -13.92 -3.90
CA GLU A 45 -17.14 -15.32 -3.59
C GLU A 45 -15.90 -16.17 -3.31
N LYS A 46 -14.84 -16.01 -4.12
CA LYS A 46 -13.55 -16.69 -3.92
C LYS A 46 -12.94 -16.34 -2.56
N VAL A 47 -12.89 -15.05 -2.21
CA VAL A 47 -12.32 -14.59 -0.94
C VAL A 47 -13.18 -15.03 0.23
N LYS A 48 -14.50 -14.93 0.12
CA LYS A 48 -15.46 -15.43 1.12
C LYS A 48 -15.25 -16.90 1.41
N ASN A 49 -15.12 -17.72 0.38
CA ASN A 49 -14.90 -19.16 0.52
C ASN A 49 -13.56 -19.45 1.20
N PHE A 50 -12.48 -18.75 0.82
CA PHE A 50 -11.19 -18.85 1.52
C PHE A 50 -11.30 -18.45 2.99
N ALA A 51 -11.94 -17.31 3.28
CA ALA A 51 -12.11 -16.78 4.63
C ALA A 51 -12.91 -17.76 5.52
N GLN A 52 -14.05 -18.26 5.04
CA GLN A 52 -14.89 -19.18 5.82
C GLN A 52 -14.26 -20.57 6.02
N SER A 53 -13.65 -21.14 4.97
CA SER A 53 -13.16 -22.52 5.01
C SER A 53 -11.76 -22.66 5.61
N SER A 54 -10.92 -21.63 5.45
CA SER A 54 -9.48 -21.72 5.73
C SER A 54 -9.05 -20.80 6.85
N VAL A 55 -9.56 -19.56 6.89
CA VAL A 55 -9.18 -18.57 7.89
C VAL A 55 -9.96 -18.78 9.19
N LYS A 56 -11.30 -18.81 9.12
CA LYS A 56 -12.21 -18.89 10.27
C LYS A 56 -11.87 -19.98 11.29
N PRO A 57 -11.49 -21.21 10.90
CA PRO A 57 -11.13 -22.25 11.87
C PRO A 57 -9.87 -21.92 12.69
N LEU A 58 -8.99 -21.07 12.17
CA LEU A 58 -7.67 -20.78 12.74
C LEU A 58 -7.64 -19.47 13.55
N VAL A 59 -8.66 -18.61 13.43
CA VAL A 59 -8.66 -17.24 14.01
C VAL A 59 -8.30 -17.24 15.50
N ARG A 60 -8.95 -18.08 16.30
CA ARG A 60 -8.72 -18.11 17.76
C ARG A 60 -7.31 -18.54 18.13
N GLU A 61 -6.74 -19.50 17.40
CA GLU A 61 -5.38 -19.97 17.61
C GLU A 61 -4.37 -18.88 17.22
N MET A 62 -4.53 -18.31 16.03
CA MET A 62 -3.63 -17.27 15.52
C MET A 62 -3.65 -16.01 16.39
N ASP A 63 -4.82 -15.62 16.92
CA ASP A 63 -4.95 -14.48 17.82
C ASP A 63 -4.28 -14.76 19.18
N ARG A 64 -4.58 -15.91 19.81
CA ARG A 64 -3.98 -16.31 21.09
C ARG A 64 -2.45 -16.37 21.00
N ASP A 65 -1.95 -17.04 19.96
CA ASP A 65 -0.52 -17.32 19.80
C ASP A 65 0.22 -16.15 19.11
N ALA A 66 -0.51 -15.07 18.77
CA ALA A 66 -0.01 -13.90 18.05
C ALA A 66 0.80 -14.31 16.80
N ARG A 67 0.33 -15.28 16.02
CA ARG A 67 1.11 -15.84 14.92
C ARG A 67 0.23 -16.31 13.78
N ILE A 68 0.56 -15.88 12.56
CA ILE A 68 -0.08 -16.42 11.38
C ILE A 68 0.31 -17.90 11.15
N ASN A 69 -0.68 -18.71 10.79
CA ASN A 69 -0.43 -20.07 10.35
C ASN A 69 0.27 -20.09 8.97
N LYS A 70 1.46 -20.71 8.89
CA LYS A 70 2.26 -20.76 7.65
C LYS A 70 1.55 -21.44 6.48
N GLN A 71 0.76 -22.48 6.74
CA GLN A 71 0.00 -23.18 5.70
C GLN A 71 -1.15 -22.32 5.19
N LEU A 72 -1.77 -21.51 6.05
CA LEU A 72 -2.78 -20.54 5.64
C LEU A 72 -2.17 -19.48 4.72
N LEU A 73 -1.01 -18.93 5.08
CA LEU A 73 -0.28 -17.97 4.25
C LEU A 73 0.08 -18.57 2.89
N LYS A 74 0.63 -19.80 2.87
CA LYS A 74 0.90 -20.52 1.61
C LYS A 74 -0.36 -20.68 0.76
N LYS A 75 -1.49 -21.04 1.37
CA LYS A 75 -2.78 -21.16 0.67
C LYS A 75 -3.23 -19.83 0.06
N ALA A 76 -2.97 -18.70 0.72
CA ALA A 76 -3.26 -17.37 0.15
C ALA A 76 -2.43 -17.10 -1.11
N PHE A 77 -1.15 -17.49 -1.13
CA PHE A 77 -0.31 -17.45 -2.35
C PHE A 77 -0.82 -18.41 -3.44
N ASP A 78 -1.14 -19.66 -3.10
CA ASP A 78 -1.66 -20.65 -4.07
C ASP A 78 -2.97 -20.16 -4.73
N LEU A 79 -3.78 -19.39 -3.99
CA LEU A 79 -4.99 -18.73 -4.49
C LEU A 79 -4.74 -17.39 -5.19
N LYS A 80 -3.48 -16.96 -5.35
CA LYS A 80 -3.07 -15.66 -5.93
C LYS A 80 -3.61 -14.43 -5.20
N LEU A 81 -4.01 -14.55 -3.93
CA LEU A 81 -4.53 -13.43 -3.15
C LEU A 81 -3.43 -12.42 -2.77
N MET A 82 -2.18 -12.88 -2.68
CA MET A 82 -1.01 -12.05 -2.37
C MET A 82 -0.46 -11.27 -3.58
N GLY A 83 -0.98 -11.50 -4.78
CA GLY A 83 -0.53 -10.84 -6.01
C GLY A 83 -1.68 -10.31 -6.86
N LEU A 84 -2.75 -9.84 -6.22
CA LEU A 84 -3.96 -9.34 -6.89
C LEU A 84 -3.65 -8.10 -7.73
N LYS A 85 -2.96 -7.10 -7.16
CA LYS A 85 -2.69 -5.82 -7.84
C LYS A 85 -1.48 -5.83 -8.78
N ILE A 86 -0.66 -6.86 -8.71
CA ILE A 86 0.57 -7.00 -9.51
C ILE A 86 0.19 -7.26 -10.97
N ASP A 87 0.90 -6.60 -11.90
CA ASP A 87 0.75 -6.81 -13.33
C ASP A 87 0.89 -8.32 -13.71
N PRO A 88 -0.01 -8.87 -14.55
CA PRO A 88 0.08 -10.24 -15.03
C PRO A 88 1.44 -10.62 -15.65
N LYS A 89 2.21 -9.68 -16.21
CA LYS A 89 3.57 -9.95 -16.73
C LYS A 89 4.55 -10.45 -15.67
N TYR A 90 4.31 -10.10 -14.39
CA TYR A 90 5.08 -10.59 -13.25
C TYR A 90 4.38 -11.74 -12.51
N GLY A 91 3.30 -12.29 -13.06
CA GLY A 91 2.55 -13.42 -12.50
C GLY A 91 1.38 -13.05 -11.61
N GLY A 92 1.05 -11.75 -11.51
CA GLY A 92 -0.08 -11.26 -10.72
C GLY A 92 -1.44 -11.43 -11.42
N SER A 93 -2.49 -10.90 -10.79
CA SER A 93 -3.86 -10.95 -11.33
C SER A 93 -4.28 -9.66 -12.02
N GLY A 94 -3.57 -8.54 -11.82
CA GLY A 94 -3.88 -7.25 -12.44
C GLY A 94 -5.27 -6.70 -12.11
N VAL A 95 -5.84 -7.02 -10.93
CA VAL A 95 -7.19 -6.56 -10.58
C VAL A 95 -7.21 -5.04 -10.37
N SER A 96 -8.39 -4.44 -10.47
CA SER A 96 -8.60 -3.03 -10.15
C SER A 96 -8.41 -2.74 -8.67
N PHE A 97 -8.22 -1.47 -8.30
CA PHE A 97 -8.16 -1.09 -6.89
C PHE A 97 -9.48 -1.35 -6.16
N PHE A 98 -10.62 -1.18 -6.84
CA PHE A 98 -11.93 -1.47 -6.25
C PHE A 98 -12.10 -2.97 -5.95
N GLU A 99 -11.67 -3.84 -6.85
CA GLU A 99 -11.62 -5.29 -6.59
C GLU A 99 -10.74 -5.65 -5.39
N LEU A 100 -9.59 -4.98 -5.21
CA LEU A 100 -8.78 -5.14 -4.00
C LEU A 100 -9.56 -4.71 -2.74
N VAL A 101 -10.28 -3.59 -2.78
CA VAL A 101 -11.13 -3.14 -1.65
C VAL A 101 -12.16 -4.21 -1.28
N LEU A 102 -12.85 -4.78 -2.27
CA LEU A 102 -13.82 -5.86 -2.05
C LEU A 102 -13.19 -7.09 -1.41
N ALA A 103 -12.00 -7.49 -1.87
CA ALA A 103 -11.27 -8.62 -1.29
C ALA A 103 -10.86 -8.36 0.17
N VAL A 104 -10.33 -7.17 0.47
CA VAL A 104 -9.95 -6.78 1.84
C VAL A 104 -11.17 -6.71 2.75
N GLU A 105 -12.27 -6.12 2.29
CA GLU A 105 -13.53 -6.04 3.03
C GLU A 105 -14.03 -7.44 3.40
N GLU A 106 -14.10 -8.34 2.42
CA GLU A 106 -14.64 -9.69 2.64
C GLU A 106 -13.78 -10.51 3.61
N LEU A 107 -12.45 -10.40 3.52
CA LEU A 107 -11.53 -11.09 4.41
C LEU A 107 -11.60 -10.53 5.85
N SER A 108 -11.74 -9.20 5.97
CA SER A 108 -11.83 -8.50 7.26
C SER A 108 -13.09 -8.89 8.07
N LYS A 109 -14.14 -9.38 7.41
CA LYS A 109 -15.34 -9.93 8.10
C LYS A 109 -15.02 -11.14 8.98
N ILE A 110 -13.91 -11.83 8.71
CA ILE A 110 -13.48 -13.03 9.43
C ILE A 110 -12.25 -12.76 10.28
N ASP A 111 -11.21 -12.18 9.69
CA ASP A 111 -9.97 -11.85 10.41
C ASP A 111 -9.29 -10.62 9.80
N PRO A 112 -9.33 -9.45 10.48
CA PRO A 112 -8.70 -8.24 9.99
C PRO A 112 -7.16 -8.33 9.96
N ALA A 113 -6.54 -9.23 10.73
CA ALA A 113 -5.08 -9.40 10.71
C ALA A 113 -4.60 -10.00 9.37
N ILE A 114 -5.29 -11.03 8.89
CA ILE A 114 -4.97 -11.66 7.59
C ILE A 114 -5.30 -10.70 6.44
N ALA A 115 -6.39 -9.95 6.58
CA ALA A 115 -6.74 -8.90 5.62
C ALA A 115 -5.67 -7.81 5.54
N LEU A 116 -5.09 -7.40 6.66
CA LEU A 116 -3.99 -6.44 6.70
C LEU A 116 -2.73 -6.96 5.99
N ILE A 117 -2.34 -8.22 6.22
CA ILE A 117 -1.18 -8.83 5.55
C ILE A 117 -1.34 -8.77 4.01
N MET A 118 -2.50 -9.21 3.52
CA MET A 118 -2.84 -9.17 2.09
C MET A 118 -2.92 -7.74 1.56
N HIS A 119 -3.51 -6.82 2.33
CA HIS A 119 -3.67 -5.42 1.96
C HIS A 119 -2.31 -4.73 1.82
N LEU A 120 -1.42 -4.84 2.80
CA LEU A 120 -0.09 -4.23 2.75
C LEU A 120 0.71 -4.71 1.54
N GLN A 121 0.62 -6.00 1.23
CA GLN A 121 1.31 -6.55 0.06
C GLN A 121 0.77 -5.93 -1.24
N ASN A 122 -0.55 -5.85 -1.41
CA ASN A 122 -1.20 -5.46 -2.66
C ASN A 122 -1.42 -3.94 -2.85
N ALA A 123 -1.58 -3.19 -1.76
CA ALA A 123 -1.89 -1.75 -1.80
C ALA A 123 -0.67 -0.88 -1.52
N LEU A 124 0.36 -1.43 -0.87
CA LEU A 124 1.55 -0.69 -0.45
C LEU A 124 2.81 -1.25 -1.10
N VAL A 125 3.24 -2.46 -0.77
CA VAL A 125 4.54 -2.97 -1.20
C VAL A 125 4.64 -3.15 -2.73
N ALA A 126 3.72 -3.93 -3.31
CA ALA A 126 3.77 -4.23 -4.75
C ALA A 126 3.63 -2.97 -5.62
N PRO A 127 2.64 -2.07 -5.40
CA PRO A 127 2.52 -0.86 -6.20
C PRO A 127 3.76 0.04 -6.15
N LEU A 128 4.42 0.14 -4.99
CA LEU A 128 5.65 0.94 -4.88
C LEU A 128 6.79 0.41 -5.74
N ILE A 129 6.97 -0.91 -5.78
CA ILE A 129 7.99 -1.53 -6.61
C ILE A 129 7.60 -1.41 -8.09
N GLU A 130 6.33 -1.60 -8.41
CA GLU A 130 5.84 -1.57 -9.79
C GLU A 130 5.92 -0.16 -10.41
N GLU A 131 5.58 0.87 -9.64
CA GLU A 131 5.57 2.27 -10.09
C GLU A 131 6.99 2.88 -10.09
N PHE A 132 7.78 2.63 -9.05
CA PHE A 132 9.06 3.35 -8.83
C PHE A 132 10.30 2.48 -8.94
N GLY A 133 10.18 1.15 -8.91
CA GLY A 133 11.33 0.26 -9.05
C GLY A 133 11.99 0.41 -10.42
N ASN A 134 13.29 0.09 -10.49
CA ASN A 134 13.92 -0.21 -11.78
C ASN A 134 13.49 -1.61 -12.26
N GLU A 135 13.77 -1.96 -13.51
CA GLU A 135 13.33 -3.24 -14.10
C GLU A 135 13.92 -4.46 -13.37
N GLU A 136 15.16 -4.38 -12.85
CA GLU A 136 15.76 -5.46 -12.06
C GLU A 136 14.97 -5.71 -10.77
N LEU A 137 14.57 -4.64 -10.07
CA LEU A 137 13.74 -4.73 -8.87
C LEU A 137 12.35 -5.27 -9.18
N LYS A 138 11.70 -4.81 -10.25
CA LYS A 138 10.37 -5.29 -10.65
C LYS A 138 10.40 -6.78 -10.97
N GLU A 139 11.34 -7.20 -11.81
CA GLU A 139 11.50 -8.60 -12.21
C GLU A 139 11.79 -9.51 -11.01
N LYS A 140 12.71 -9.10 -10.11
CA LYS A 140 13.08 -9.89 -8.93
C LYS A 140 11.92 -9.95 -7.92
N TYR A 141 11.41 -8.81 -7.49
CA TYR A 141 10.56 -8.75 -6.30
C TYR A 141 9.08 -8.94 -6.60
N LEU A 142 8.54 -8.46 -7.73
CA LEU A 142 7.12 -8.66 -8.04
C LEU A 142 6.81 -10.14 -8.30
N LYS A 143 7.71 -10.87 -8.98
CA LYS A 143 7.59 -12.33 -9.16
C LYS A 143 7.62 -13.08 -7.84
N LYS A 144 8.51 -12.67 -6.92
CA LYS A 144 8.59 -13.21 -5.55
C LYS A 144 7.29 -12.98 -4.77
N LEU A 145 6.75 -11.76 -4.81
CA LEU A 145 5.50 -11.37 -4.14
C LEU A 145 4.26 -12.12 -4.69
N CYS A 146 4.30 -12.60 -5.93
CA CYS A 146 3.25 -13.45 -6.48
C CYS A 146 3.34 -14.91 -6.02
N LYS A 147 4.52 -15.38 -5.62
CA LYS A 147 4.81 -16.80 -5.44
C LYS A 147 4.83 -17.23 -3.98
N ASP A 148 5.72 -16.65 -3.19
CA ASP A 148 6.03 -17.16 -1.85
C ASP A 148 6.68 -16.14 -0.91
N SER A 149 6.91 -14.90 -1.35
CA SER A 149 7.55 -13.88 -0.51
C SER A 149 6.59 -12.81 0.01
N VAL A 150 6.83 -12.35 1.23
CA VAL A 150 6.12 -11.24 1.86
C VAL A 150 7.03 -10.03 1.97
N GLY A 151 6.52 -8.85 1.63
CA GLY A 151 7.22 -7.59 1.87
C GLY A 151 6.64 -6.81 3.04
N ALA A 152 7.48 -5.98 3.65
CA ALA A 152 7.09 -5.03 4.67
C ALA A 152 7.53 -3.60 4.32
N PHE A 153 6.81 -2.60 4.80
CA PHE A 153 7.13 -1.19 4.57
C PHE A 153 7.60 -0.56 5.88
N ALA A 154 8.84 -0.09 5.90
CA ALA A 154 9.55 0.33 7.09
C ALA A 154 9.85 1.83 7.06
N LEU A 155 8.85 2.61 7.48
CA LEU A 155 8.90 4.08 7.54
C LEU A 155 9.08 4.58 8.98
N SER A 156 8.10 4.27 9.84
CA SER A 156 7.98 4.82 11.18
C SER A 156 9.12 4.40 12.12
N GLU A 157 9.40 5.27 13.08
CA GLU A 157 10.36 5.06 14.16
C GLU A 157 9.73 5.50 15.48
N VAL A 158 10.32 5.09 16.61
CA VAL A 158 9.83 5.47 17.95
C VAL A 158 9.71 7.00 18.09
N VAL A 159 10.63 7.74 17.47
CA VAL A 159 10.68 9.20 17.51
C VAL A 159 9.93 9.88 16.36
N SER A 160 9.46 9.13 15.36
CA SER A 160 8.87 9.66 14.12
C SER A 160 7.69 8.80 13.65
N GLY A 161 6.53 9.05 14.27
CA GLY A 161 5.23 8.49 13.89
C GLY A 161 4.48 9.41 12.91
N SER A 162 3.72 10.37 13.44
CA SER A 162 2.97 11.36 12.63
C SER A 162 3.88 12.30 11.85
N ASP A 163 5.04 12.66 12.40
CA ASP A 163 6.09 13.35 11.67
C ASP A 163 7.07 12.32 11.08
N ALA A 164 6.61 11.62 10.05
CA ALA A 164 7.32 10.48 9.47
C ALA A 164 8.71 10.84 8.91
N PHE A 165 8.96 12.12 8.59
CA PHE A 165 10.22 12.57 7.98
C PHE A 165 11.24 13.11 8.98
N ALA A 166 10.89 13.19 10.27
CA ALA A 166 11.85 13.39 11.36
C ALA A 166 12.64 12.12 11.73
N MET A 167 12.66 11.13 10.83
CA MET A 167 13.35 9.86 11.01
C MET A 167 14.86 10.05 11.27
N GLN A 168 15.40 9.20 12.13
CA GLN A 168 16.82 9.14 12.48
C GLN A 168 17.57 8.05 11.71
N THR A 169 16.88 7.12 11.06
CA THR A 169 17.55 6.15 10.16
C THR A 169 18.25 6.89 9.02
N VAL A 170 19.55 6.64 8.88
CA VAL A 170 20.40 7.24 7.85
C VAL A 170 20.91 6.20 6.87
N ALA A 171 21.15 6.63 5.63
CA ALA A 171 21.80 5.84 4.59
C ALA A 171 23.05 6.57 4.11
N LYS A 172 24.21 6.24 4.66
CA LYS A 172 25.47 6.90 4.29
C LYS A 172 26.01 6.32 2.99
N LYS A 173 26.28 7.17 2.00
CA LYS A 173 26.91 6.74 0.74
C LYS A 173 28.32 6.19 1.00
N ASP A 174 28.61 5.04 0.39
CA ASP A 174 29.93 4.39 0.39
C ASP A 174 30.22 3.78 -0.99
N GLY A 175 30.85 4.57 -1.85
CA GLY A 175 31.08 4.22 -3.26
C GLY A 175 29.76 4.00 -4.02
N ASP A 176 29.60 2.80 -4.59
CA ASP A 176 28.38 2.35 -5.27
C ASP A 176 27.32 1.75 -4.33
N HIS A 177 27.52 1.87 -3.02
CA HIS A 177 26.63 1.34 -1.98
C HIS A 177 26.16 2.43 -1.02
N PHE A 178 25.20 2.06 -0.18
CA PHE A 178 24.77 2.78 0.99
C PHE A 178 24.90 1.89 2.22
N ILE A 179 25.28 2.49 3.34
CA ILE A 179 25.31 1.85 4.65
C ILE A 179 24.16 2.41 5.48
N LEU A 180 23.16 1.57 5.74
CA LEU A 180 21.97 1.93 6.49
C LEU A 180 22.19 1.67 7.98
N ASN A 181 21.90 2.67 8.80
CA ASN A 181 21.91 2.56 10.25
C ASN A 181 20.64 3.19 10.84
N GLY A 182 19.95 2.48 11.73
CA GLY A 182 18.77 2.98 12.41
C GLY A 182 17.86 1.90 12.95
N SER A 183 16.67 2.31 13.37
CA SER A 183 15.66 1.42 13.95
C SER A 183 14.28 1.84 13.50
N LYS A 184 13.56 0.89 12.90
CA LYS A 184 12.18 1.05 12.46
C LYS A 184 11.25 0.40 13.47
N TRP A 185 10.10 1.03 13.71
CA TRP A 185 9.18 0.66 14.77
C TRP A 185 7.76 0.49 14.24
N GLY A 186 7.06 -0.51 14.78
CA GLY A 186 5.67 -0.79 14.39
C GLY A 186 5.55 -1.34 12.98
N ILE A 187 6.51 -2.15 12.52
CA ILE A 187 6.54 -2.62 11.14
C ILE A 187 5.67 -3.87 11.00
N SER A 188 4.46 -3.67 10.47
CA SER A 188 3.56 -4.77 10.07
C SER A 188 4.21 -5.66 9.02
N ASN A 189 3.88 -6.95 9.07
CA ASN A 189 4.49 -8.05 8.34
C ASN A 189 5.96 -8.36 8.70
N ALA A 190 6.66 -7.55 9.51
CA ALA A 190 8.10 -7.74 9.72
C ALA A 190 8.52 -9.15 10.20
N PRO A 191 7.80 -9.82 11.13
CA PRO A 191 8.12 -11.19 11.53
C PRO A 191 8.09 -12.21 10.38
N ILE A 192 7.29 -11.97 9.33
CA ILE A 192 7.10 -12.88 8.19
C ILE A 192 7.66 -12.35 6.87
N ALA A 193 8.18 -11.12 6.84
CA ALA A 193 8.67 -10.49 5.63
C ALA A 193 10.05 -11.05 5.22
N ASP A 194 10.20 -11.27 3.92
CA ASP A 194 11.45 -11.68 3.27
C ASP A 194 12.31 -10.47 2.86
N PHE A 195 11.70 -9.30 2.75
CA PHE A 195 12.39 -8.04 2.49
C PHE A 195 11.60 -6.83 2.98
N PHE A 196 12.28 -5.70 3.08
CA PHE A 196 11.75 -4.45 3.60
C PHE A 196 11.94 -3.32 2.58
N LEU A 197 10.91 -2.51 2.38
CA LEU A 197 11.01 -1.18 1.79
C LEU A 197 11.34 -0.20 2.91
N VAL A 198 12.61 0.11 3.09
CA VAL A 198 13.13 0.96 4.17
C VAL A 198 13.26 2.39 3.69
N LEU A 199 12.63 3.31 4.41
CA LEU A 199 12.89 4.74 4.23
C LEU A 199 14.01 5.18 5.14
N ALA A 200 15.05 5.77 4.57
CA ALA A 200 16.21 6.27 5.30
C ALA A 200 16.64 7.61 4.74
N ASN A 201 17.16 8.49 5.59
CA ASN A 201 17.69 9.77 5.15
C ASN A 201 19.11 9.59 4.59
N ALA A 202 19.24 9.69 3.27
CA ALA A 202 20.53 9.57 2.58
C ALA A 202 21.29 10.90 2.50
N ASP A 203 20.63 12.02 2.83
CA ASP A 203 21.20 13.36 2.84
C ASP A 203 20.60 14.19 4.00
N PRO A 204 21.04 13.96 5.25
CA PRO A 204 20.46 14.62 6.42
C PRO A 204 20.49 16.14 6.35
N GLU A 205 21.47 16.74 5.68
CA GLU A 205 21.60 18.18 5.48
C GLU A 205 20.43 18.76 4.66
N LYS A 206 19.79 17.94 3.82
CA LYS A 206 18.60 18.32 3.03
C LYS A 206 17.28 18.03 3.72
N GLY A 207 17.29 17.57 4.98
CA GLY A 207 16.09 17.23 5.74
C GLY A 207 15.25 16.17 5.01
N TYR A 208 13.93 16.39 4.90
CA TYR A 208 13.02 15.44 4.24
C TYR A 208 13.37 15.17 2.76
N ARG A 209 14.07 16.09 2.09
CA ARG A 209 14.50 15.93 0.69
C ARG A 209 15.70 15.00 0.52
N GLY A 210 16.29 14.51 1.61
CA GLY A 210 17.28 13.44 1.62
C GLY A 210 16.68 12.04 1.78
N VAL A 211 15.39 11.96 2.15
CA VAL A 211 14.71 10.68 2.37
C VAL A 211 14.64 9.88 1.07
N THR A 212 15.14 8.64 1.14
CA THR A 212 15.23 7.72 0.02
C THR A 212 14.66 6.36 0.43
N CYS A 213 13.94 5.70 -0.48
CA CYS A 213 13.41 4.35 -0.27
C CYS A 213 14.42 3.32 -0.79
N PHE A 214 14.74 2.33 0.03
CA PHE A 214 15.64 1.23 -0.30
C PHE A 214 14.91 -0.10 -0.12
N ILE A 215 15.15 -1.06 -1.02
CA ILE A 215 14.80 -2.45 -0.77
C ILE A 215 15.95 -3.16 -0.04
N VAL A 216 15.63 -3.83 1.05
CA VAL A 216 16.60 -4.52 1.91
C VAL A 216 16.09 -5.95 2.12
N ASP A 217 16.82 -6.94 1.62
CA ASP A 217 16.49 -8.35 1.87
C ASP A 217 16.70 -8.67 3.36
N ARG A 218 15.83 -9.50 3.95
CA ARG A 218 15.81 -9.82 5.40
C ARG A 218 17.10 -10.47 5.88
N ASP A 219 17.75 -11.24 5.01
CA ASP A 219 18.97 -11.99 5.29
C ASP A 219 20.26 -11.18 5.08
N HIS A 220 20.16 -9.90 4.69
CA HIS A 220 21.32 -9.02 4.64
C HIS A 220 21.98 -8.89 6.03
N GLU A 221 23.31 -8.93 6.03
CA GLU A 221 24.10 -8.72 7.25
C GLU A 221 23.75 -7.37 7.89
N GLY A 222 23.52 -7.39 9.21
CA GLY A 222 23.15 -6.23 10.00
C GLY A 222 21.64 -5.99 10.12
N VAL A 223 20.79 -6.71 9.38
CA VAL A 223 19.33 -6.68 9.59
C VAL A 223 19.00 -7.54 10.80
N VAL A 224 18.43 -6.93 11.84
CA VAL A 224 18.02 -7.62 13.07
C VAL A 224 16.57 -7.30 13.37
N LEU A 225 15.75 -8.33 13.52
CA LEU A 225 14.37 -8.17 13.94
C LEU A 225 14.27 -8.17 15.46
N GLY A 226 13.49 -7.24 15.98
CA GLY A 226 13.05 -7.27 17.37
C GLY A 226 12.07 -8.39 17.63
N GLU A 227 11.72 -8.57 18.89
CA GLU A 227 10.60 -9.43 19.26
C GLU A 227 9.30 -8.90 18.64
N GLN A 228 8.35 -9.81 18.44
CA GLN A 228 7.04 -9.42 17.94
C GLN A 228 6.26 -8.70 19.05
N ASP A 229 5.64 -7.59 18.69
CA ASP A 229 4.87 -6.76 19.61
C ASP A 229 3.61 -7.50 20.12
N ASP A 230 3.39 -7.46 21.44
CA ASP A 230 2.19 -7.97 22.09
C ASP A 230 1.05 -6.94 22.03
N ASN A 231 0.32 -6.97 20.91
CA ASN A 231 -0.70 -5.97 20.58
C ASN A 231 -2.07 -6.28 21.20
N LEU A 232 -2.88 -5.23 21.42
CA LEU A 232 -4.26 -5.36 21.89
C LEU A 232 -5.16 -6.20 20.95
N GLY A 233 -4.96 -6.04 19.63
CA GLY A 233 -5.76 -6.70 18.59
C GLY A 233 -4.95 -6.85 17.31
N MET A 234 -5.54 -7.50 16.29
CA MET A 234 -4.82 -7.91 15.08
C MET A 234 -3.51 -8.66 15.41
N ARG A 235 -3.55 -9.50 16.45
CA ARG A 235 -2.36 -10.13 17.03
C ARG A 235 -1.62 -11.05 16.04
N ALA A 236 -2.36 -11.62 15.10
CA ALA A 236 -1.81 -12.40 13.99
C ALA A 236 -1.19 -11.55 12.85
N GLY A 237 -1.33 -10.22 12.90
CA GLY A 237 -0.89 -9.27 11.86
C GLY A 237 0.61 -9.01 11.87
N THR A 238 1.33 -9.59 12.85
CA THR A 238 2.79 -9.66 12.93
C THR A 238 3.48 -8.29 12.83
N ILE A 239 3.64 -7.63 13.96
CA ILE A 239 4.31 -6.32 14.06
C ILE A 239 5.60 -6.51 14.84
N ALA A 240 6.71 -5.98 14.34
CA ALA A 240 7.97 -5.98 15.08
C ALA A 240 8.82 -4.75 14.73
N GLN A 241 9.86 -4.54 15.52
CA GLN A 241 10.92 -3.60 15.18
C GLN A 241 11.88 -4.20 14.16
N VAL A 242 12.45 -3.35 13.30
CA VAL A 242 13.51 -3.72 12.35
C VAL A 242 14.71 -2.84 12.61
N HIS A 243 15.79 -3.43 13.11
CA HIS A 243 17.05 -2.76 13.35
C HIS A 243 17.98 -2.95 12.16
N LEU A 244 18.67 -1.87 11.78
CA LEU A 244 19.61 -1.82 10.67
C LEU A 244 20.96 -1.44 11.26
N ASN A 245 21.87 -2.41 11.33
CA ASN A 245 23.21 -2.25 11.90
C ASN A 245 24.26 -2.32 10.80
N SER A 246 24.60 -1.17 10.21
CA SER A 246 25.54 -1.06 9.09
C SER A 246 25.17 -1.94 7.89
N VAL A 247 23.89 -2.00 7.57
CA VAL A 247 23.38 -2.81 6.45
C VAL A 247 23.85 -2.21 5.15
N ARG A 248 24.67 -2.97 4.40
CA ARG A 248 25.19 -2.55 3.11
C ARG A 248 24.21 -2.92 1.99
N VAL A 249 23.80 -1.93 1.19
CA VAL A 249 22.97 -2.15 -0.01
C VAL A 249 23.55 -1.45 -1.22
N PRO A 250 23.45 -2.02 -2.44
CA PRO A 250 23.90 -1.34 -3.64
C PRO A 250 22.99 -0.15 -3.97
N LYS A 251 23.50 0.81 -4.73
CA LYS A 251 22.69 1.94 -5.26
C LYS A 251 21.49 1.48 -6.08
N THR A 252 21.55 0.28 -6.67
CA THR A 252 20.44 -0.34 -7.44
C THR A 252 19.29 -0.81 -6.56
N SER A 253 19.46 -0.86 -5.24
CA SER A 253 18.38 -1.11 -4.27
C SER A 253 17.46 0.09 -4.05
N ILE A 254 17.78 1.27 -4.61
CA ILE A 254 16.88 2.43 -4.50
C ILE A 254 15.60 2.15 -5.28
N VAL A 255 14.46 2.35 -4.62
CA VAL A 255 13.12 2.34 -5.22
C VAL A 255 12.72 3.78 -5.50
N GLY A 256 12.62 4.13 -6.78
CA GLY A 256 12.42 5.49 -7.26
C GLY A 256 13.73 6.26 -7.39
N GLU A 257 13.71 7.53 -6.99
CA GLU A 257 14.84 8.43 -7.10
C GLU A 257 15.43 8.76 -5.73
N TYR A 258 16.74 8.99 -5.70
CA TYR A 258 17.45 9.51 -4.53
C TYR A 258 16.82 10.82 -4.04
N GLY A 259 16.51 10.90 -2.74
CA GLY A 259 15.89 12.07 -2.12
C GLY A 259 14.41 12.30 -2.45
N LYS A 260 13.76 11.34 -3.14
CA LYS A 260 12.34 11.40 -3.51
C LYS A 260 11.45 10.44 -2.72
N GLY A 261 11.98 9.81 -1.67
CA GLY A 261 11.20 8.90 -0.82
C GLY A 261 10.01 9.58 -0.12
N SER A 262 10.06 10.90 0.08
CA SER A 262 8.93 11.66 0.63
C SER A 262 7.78 11.88 -0.37
N SER A 263 8.06 11.80 -1.67
CA SER A 263 7.08 12.03 -2.74
C SER A 263 6.31 10.78 -3.13
N THR A 264 6.74 9.62 -2.64
CA THR A 264 6.06 8.34 -2.77
C THR A 264 4.61 8.45 -2.24
N PRO A 265 3.57 7.95 -2.95
CA PRO A 265 2.16 8.23 -2.65
C PRO A 265 1.73 7.93 -1.20
N ASN A 266 2.31 6.90 -0.59
CA ASN A 266 2.04 6.48 0.78
C ASN A 266 2.86 7.24 1.85
N CYS A 267 3.71 8.19 1.42
CA CYS A 267 4.55 9.03 2.28
C CYS A 267 4.08 10.48 2.31
N LYS A 268 3.07 10.87 1.51
CA LYS A 268 2.59 12.26 1.52
C LYS A 268 1.98 12.57 2.90
N ASN A 269 2.68 13.37 3.70
CA ASN A 269 2.11 13.97 4.89
C ASN A 269 0.81 14.68 4.49
N SER A 270 -0.22 14.59 5.33
CA SER A 270 -1.52 15.25 5.17
C SER A 270 -1.43 16.79 5.09
N ASN A 271 -0.24 17.36 5.20
CA ASN A 271 0.05 18.75 4.98
C ASN A 271 0.59 18.92 3.55
N GLY A 272 -0.34 18.95 2.58
CA GLY A 272 -0.02 19.32 1.22
C GLY A 272 0.56 20.72 1.16
N ASN A 273 1.86 20.81 0.88
CA ASN A 273 2.55 21.93 0.26
C ASN A 273 3.45 21.37 -0.84
#